data_AF-A0A925VN89-F1
#
_entry.id   AF-A0A925VN89-F1
#
_cell.length_a   1.000
_cell.length_b   1.000
_cell.length_c   1.000
_cell.angle_alpha   90.00
_cell.angle_beta   90.00
_cell.angle_gamma   90.00
#
_symmetry.space_group_name_H-M   'P 1'
#
loop_
_entity.id
_entity.type
_entity.pdbx_description
1 polymer ?
#
loop_
_entity_poly.entity_id
_entity_poly.type
_entity_poly.pdbx_seq_one_letter_code
_entity_poly.pdbx_strand_id
1 'polypeptide(L)' 'MTKNQSTVNEVLSHNAAANTVLRRHGIALNSRIALNDAARATNIIPDELCAMLEVQMRRAARREVSHLYGFQHEVEA' A
#
# COMPACT_ATOMS: atom_id res chain seq x y z
N MET A 1 12.11 -14.15 0.21
CA MET A 1 10.80 -14.02 -0.47
C MET A 1 10.84 -12.80 -1.37
N THR A 2 10.80 -13.03 -2.68
CA THR A 2 10.82 -12.01 -3.74
C THR A 2 9.49 -11.24 -3.74
N LYS A 3 9.46 -10.05 -3.10
CA LYS A 3 8.31 -9.12 -3.10
C LYS A 3 7.83 -8.71 -4.51
N ASN A 4 8.59 -9.04 -5.56
CA ASN A 4 8.37 -8.59 -6.94
C ASN A 4 7.42 -9.46 -7.78
N GLN A 5 6.87 -10.54 -7.21
CA GLN A 5 5.92 -11.42 -7.92
C GLN A 5 4.46 -11.22 -7.50
N SER A 6 4.19 -10.45 -6.44
CA SER A 6 2.82 -10.21 -6.00
C SER A 6 2.04 -9.42 -7.05
N THR A 7 0.83 -9.86 -7.32
CA THR A 7 -0.11 -9.16 -8.18
C THR A 7 -0.67 -7.92 -7.47
N VAL A 8 -1.16 -6.96 -8.26
CA VAL A 8 -1.80 -5.74 -7.72
C VAL A 8 -2.93 -6.10 -6.75
N ASN A 9 -3.72 -7.13 -7.06
CA ASN A 9 -4.82 -7.59 -6.21
C ASN A 9 -4.33 -8.20 -4.88
N GLU A 10 -3.28 -9.01 -4.90
CA GLU A 10 -2.71 -9.58 -3.65
C GLU A 10 -2.18 -8.49 -2.72
N VAL A 11 -1.53 -7.46 -3.26
CA VAL A 11 -1.05 -6.32 -2.46
C VAL A 11 -2.23 -5.57 -1.82
N LEU A 12 -3.31 -5.36 -2.57
CA LEU A 12 -4.53 -4.72 -2.06
C LEU A 12 -5.23 -5.55 -0.99
N SER A 13 -5.25 -6.88 -1.14
CA SER A 13 -5.83 -7.78 -0.15
C SER A 13 -5.10 -7.75 1.19
N HIS A 14 -3.80 -7.44 1.19
CA HIS A 14 -3.01 -7.31 2.42
C HIS A 14 -2.99 -5.88 2.96
N ASN A 15 -3.22 -4.88 2.12
CA ASN A 15 -3.20 -3.50 2.55
C ASN A 15 -4.04 -2.58 1.65
N ALA A 16 -5.21 -2.17 2.15
CA ALA A 16 -6.09 -1.26 1.46
C ALA A 16 -5.48 0.13 1.20
N ALA A 17 -4.47 0.56 1.97
CA ALA A 17 -3.79 1.85 1.74
C ALA A 17 -2.92 1.85 0.48
N ALA A 18 -2.53 0.68 -0.04
CA ALA A 18 -1.87 0.54 -1.34
C ALA A 18 -2.74 1.09 -2.49
N ASN A 19 -4.07 1.03 -2.35
CA ASN A 19 -5.04 1.54 -3.31
C ASN A 19 -4.75 3.00 -3.69
N THR A 20 -4.47 3.84 -2.68
CA THR A 20 -4.20 5.26 -2.89
C THR A 20 -2.96 5.50 -3.76
N VAL A 21 -1.90 4.72 -3.57
CA VAL A 21 -0.67 4.83 -4.39
C VAL A 21 -0.95 4.37 -5.81
N LEU A 22 -1.54 3.18 -5.95
CA LEU A 22 -1.80 2.57 -7.24
C LEU A 22 -2.71 3.45 -8.10
N ARG A 23 -3.81 3.99 -7.54
CA ARG A 23 -4.70 4.91 -8.27
C ARG A 23 -4.01 6.22 -8.65
N ARG A 24 -3.16 6.77 -7.78
CA ARG A 24 -2.42 8.00 -8.06
C ARG A 24 -1.53 7.86 -9.29
N HIS A 25 -0.98 6.66 -9.49
CA HIS A 25 -0.11 6.35 -10.62
C HIS A 25 -0.85 5.72 -11.81
N GLY A 26 -2.18 5.64 -11.77
CA GLY A 26 -2.98 5.09 -12.87
C GLY A 26 -2.91 3.56 -12.99
N ILE A 27 -2.48 2.86 -11.94
CA ILE A 27 -2.41 1.39 -11.93
C ILE A 27 -3.80 0.82 -11.66
N ALA A 28 -4.25 -0.06 -12.56
CA ALA A 28 -5.54 -0.75 -12.45
C ALA A 28 -5.55 -1.75 -11.28
N LEU A 29 -6.46 -1.55 -10.34
CA LEU A 29 -6.54 -2.28 -9.07
C LEU A 29 -7.09 -3.70 -9.19
N ASN A 30 -7.93 -3.94 -10.19
CA ASN A 30 -8.58 -5.22 -10.47
C ASN A 30 -7.74 -6.12 -11.40
N SER A 31 -6.51 -5.73 -11.69
CA SER A 31 -5.67 -6.43 -12.63
C SER A 31 -4.93 -7.59 -11.96
N ARG A 32 -4.88 -8.75 -12.65
CA ARG A 32 -4.03 -9.89 -12.27
C ARG A 32 -2.57 -9.71 -12.69
N ILE A 33 -2.22 -8.51 -13.17
CA ILE A 33 -0.88 -8.17 -13.60
C ILE A 33 0.04 -8.08 -12.37
N ALA A 34 1.29 -8.53 -12.55
CA ALA A 34 2.32 -8.40 -11.54
C ALA A 34 2.61 -6.92 -11.23
N LEU A 35 2.91 -6.60 -9.98
CA LEU A 35 3.21 -5.22 -9.58
C LEU A 35 4.33 -4.59 -10.43
N ASN A 36 5.34 -5.37 -10.82
CA ASN A 36 6.43 -4.94 -11.70
C ASN A 36 5.96 -4.49 -13.08
N ASP A 37 5.06 -5.26 -13.69
CA ASP A 37 4.55 -4.98 -15.03
C ASP A 37 3.62 -3.78 -15.00
N ALA A 38 2.82 -3.64 -13.93
CA ALA A 38 2.02 -2.46 -13.68
C ALA A 38 2.89 -1.20 -13.50
N ALA A 39 3.98 -1.28 -12.73
CA ALA A 39 4.92 -0.17 -12.57
C ALA A 39 5.51 0.26 -13.92
N ARG A 40 5.98 -0.71 -14.72
CA ARG A 40 6.53 -0.47 -16.06
C ARG A 40 5.51 0.14 -17.01
N ALA A 41 4.26 -0.32 -16.99
CA ALA A 41 3.19 0.24 -17.80
C ALA A 41 2.92 1.73 -17.46
N THR A 42 3.20 2.13 -16.23
CA THR A 42 3.08 3.52 -15.75
C THR A 42 4.39 4.30 -15.78
N ASN A 43 5.44 3.74 -16.40
CA ASN A 43 6.78 4.31 -16.48
C ASN A 43 7.44 4.58 -15.12
N ILE A 44 7.14 3.72 -14.13
CA ILE A 44 7.70 3.76 -12.78
C ILE A 44 8.67 2.60 -12.61
N ILE A 45 9.81 2.88 -11.97
CA ILE A 45 10.76 1.84 -11.58
C ILE A 45 10.09 0.95 -10.53
N PRO A 46 10.02 -0.37 -10.71
CA PRO A 46 9.29 -1.22 -9.78
C PRO A 46 9.77 -1.14 -8.33
N ASP A 47 11.07 -0.93 -8.13
CA ASP A 47 11.67 -0.74 -6.81
C ASP A 47 11.15 0.53 -6.12
N GLU A 48 10.99 1.61 -6.89
CA GLU A 48 10.42 2.87 -6.41
C GLU A 48 8.95 2.71 -6.01
N LEU A 49 8.16 2.00 -6.83
CA LEU A 49 6.76 1.70 -6.50
C LEU A 49 6.67 0.86 -5.21
N CYS A 50 7.51 -0.15 -5.05
CA CYS A 50 7.60 -0.94 -3.83
C CYS A 50 7.92 -0.07 -2.61
N ALA A 51 8.92 0.81 -2.71
CA ALA A 51 9.28 1.72 -1.62
C ALA A 51 8.11 2.66 -1.24
N MET A 52 7.40 3.21 -2.23
CA MET A 52 6.22 4.05 -2.01
C MET A 52 5.10 3.30 -1.29
N LEU A 53 4.85 2.05 -1.69
CA LEU A 53 3.88 1.18 -1.04
C LEU A 53 4.30 0.90 0.40
N GLU A 54 5.55 0.53 0.66
CA GLU A 54 6.06 0.27 2.02
C GLU A 54 5.93 1.48 2.94
N VAL A 55 6.23 2.68 2.44
CA VAL A 55 6.04 3.93 3.19
C VAL A 55 4.57 4.13 3.55
N GLN A 56 3.66 3.87 2.62
CA GLN A 56 2.22 4.01 2.89
C GLN A 56 1.69 2.93 3.83
N MET A 57 2.15 1.69 3.71
CA MET A 57 1.80 0.61 4.66
C MET A 57 2.24 0.99 6.08
N ARG A 58 3.46 1.52 6.25
CA ARG A 58 3.95 2.01 7.55
C ARG A 58 3.13 3.19 8.08
N ARG A 59 2.69 4.10 7.21
CA ARG A 59 1.82 5.23 7.60
C ARG A 59 0.44 4.75 8.03
N ALA A 60 -0.15 3.79 7.31
CA ALA A 60 -1.42 3.19 7.67
C ALA A 60 -1.34 2.48 9.03
N ALA A 61 -0.33 1.63 9.22
CA ALA A 61 -0.10 0.94 10.50
C ALA A 61 0.10 1.92 11.66
N ARG A 62 0.82 3.03 11.47
CA ARG A 62 0.97 4.08 12.50
C ARG A 62 -0.34 4.79 12.83
N ARG A 63 -1.22 5.00 11.84
CA ARG A 63 -2.55 5.59 12.08
C ARG A 63 -3.46 4.63 12.84
N GLU A 64 -3.39 3.34 12.54
CA GLU A 64 -4.12 2.30 13.29
C GLU A 64 -3.64 2.23 14.75
N VAL A 65 -2.32 2.28 14.99
CA VAL A 65 -1.77 2.38 16.35
C VAL A 65 -2.19 3.69 17.03
N SER A 66 -2.23 4.80 16.32
CA SER A 66 -2.69 6.09 16.87
C SER A 66 -4.18 6.07 17.24
N HIS A 67 -5.02 5.29 16.56
CA HIS A 67 -6.41 5.08 16.97
C HIS A 67 -6.52 4.21 18.23
N LEU A 68 -5.65 3.22 18.41
CA LEU A 68 -5.58 2.44 19.65
C LEU A 68 -5.13 3.28 20.86
N TYR A 69 -4.12 4.13 20.69
CA TYR A 69 -3.63 5.00 21.77
C TYR A 69 -4.46 6.28 21.97
N GLY A 70 -5.22 6.73 20.96
CA GLY A 70 -6.14 7.86 21.06
C GLY A 70 -7.39 7.56 21.91
N PHE A 71 -7.77 6.29 22.06
CA PHE A 71 -8.88 5.88 22.93
C PHE A 71 -8.50 5.78 24.41
N GLN A 72 -7.21 5.86 24.76
CA GLN A 72 -6.78 5.75 26.15
C GLN A 72 -6.84 7.08 26.93
N HIS A 73 -7.11 8.20 26.24
CA HIS A 73 -7.07 9.54 26.85
C HIS A 73 -8.45 10.21 27.01
N GLU A 74 -9.54 9.49 26.72
CA GLU A 74 -10.92 9.97 26.87
C GLU A 74 -11.73 9.19 27.93
N VAL A 75 -11.09 8.34 28.74
CA VAL A 75 -11.74 7.63 29.87
C VAL A 75 -11.34 8.16 31.25
N GLU A 76 -10.55 9.23 31.32
CA GLU A 76 -10.28 9.97 32.57
C GLU A 76 -10.44 11.48 32.33
N ALA A 77 -11.68 11.95 32.32
CA ALA A 77 -12.03 13.36 32.52
C ALA A 77 -13.34 13.44 33.33
#